data_AF-A5IZB5-F1
#
_entry.id   AF-A5IZB5-F1
#
_cell.length_a   1.000
_cell.length_b   1.000
_cell.length_c   1.000
_cell.angle_alpha   90.00
_cell.angle_beta   90.00
_cell.angle_gamma   90.00
#
_symmetry.space_group_name_H-M   'P 1'
#
loop_
_entity.id
_entity.type
_entity.pdbx_description
1 polymer ?
#
loop_
_entity_poly.entity_id
_entity_poly.type
_entity_poly.pdbx_seq_one_letter_code
_entity_poly.pdbx_strand_id
1 'polypeptide(L)'
;MFNNHFRFEASFEGLWKHEKKTFRPIFISTFVSFIILILYFIVTASLDLAYINVTNEFFDQNPDKNFSPEYLKNMHLFWIIFKYVASAGILVSTILMFLSVLQGYKKKNFAKIYSWPLTIYFIILFVNIWNSVSAIIQGKGVNSSGDVAFSNYILTRMILTILFTIILAVAYFVFVRKYMFIKIAYINVQRYEEAKKQLDANPELKELVENIQAAFGGQLESKPSDYSAEEGEESADSKPEKMDKDDEVDPAKLAREKNYKKLMDLPNEKLYEAAQKLYISGYQSMEKATLANLVLDILEQQEAKKRAENSSSKNDEKGNKSGSDGEIVEAEVRDISEDNIREKKDELR
;
A
#
# COMPACT_ATOMS: atom_id res chain seq x y z
N MET A 1 12.43 1.70 -2.78
CA MET A 1 10.98 1.69 -2.45
C MET A 1 10.23 1.10 -3.63
N PHE A 2 9.32 0.14 -3.47
CA PHE A 2 8.61 -0.48 -4.61
C PHE A 2 7.68 0.51 -5.33
N ASN A 3 7.70 0.49 -6.66
CA ASN A 3 6.83 1.32 -7.49
C ASN A 3 5.35 0.93 -7.26
N ASN A 4 4.49 1.88 -6.85
CA ASN A 4 3.06 1.63 -6.60
C ASN A 4 2.16 1.97 -7.80
N HIS A 5 2.71 2.40 -8.95
CA HIS A 5 1.93 2.79 -10.13
C HIS A 5 1.05 1.67 -10.69
N PHE A 6 1.43 0.40 -10.46
CA PHE A 6 0.64 -0.76 -10.89
C PHE A 6 -0.81 -0.75 -10.35
N ARG A 7 -1.11 0.00 -9.28
CA ARG A 7 -2.47 0.07 -8.72
C ARG A 7 -3.47 0.80 -9.61
N PHE A 8 -2.99 1.57 -10.58
CA PHE A 8 -3.81 2.35 -11.51
C PHE A 8 -4.02 1.65 -12.85
N GLU A 9 -3.47 0.45 -13.03
CA GLU A 9 -3.65 -0.34 -14.24
C GLU A 9 -5.10 -0.81 -14.35
N ALA A 10 -5.70 -0.63 -15.53
CA ALA A 10 -7.09 -1.00 -15.81
C ALA A 10 -7.25 -2.38 -16.47
N SER A 11 -6.14 -3.09 -16.75
CA SER A 11 -6.15 -4.39 -17.43
C SER A 11 -5.18 -5.39 -16.80
N PHE A 12 -5.47 -6.69 -16.98
CA PHE A 12 -4.59 -7.75 -16.47
C PHE A 12 -3.21 -7.73 -17.14
N GLU A 13 -3.14 -7.34 -18.41
CA GLU A 13 -1.89 -7.23 -19.15
C GLU A 13 -1.03 -6.07 -18.63
N GLY A 14 -1.66 -4.92 -18.32
CA GLY A 14 -1.00 -3.78 -17.69
C GLY A 14 -0.38 -4.18 -16.35
N LEU A 15 -1.14 -4.85 -15.47
CA LEU A 15 -0.63 -5.39 -14.21
C LEU A 15 0.53 -6.37 -14.41
N TRP A 16 0.45 -7.24 -15.41
CA TRP A 16 1.47 -8.26 -15.66
C TRP A 16 2.82 -7.66 -16.09
N LYS A 17 2.86 -6.46 -16.68
CA LYS A 17 4.12 -5.76 -17.00
C LYS A 17 4.95 -5.43 -15.75
N HIS A 18 4.30 -5.27 -14.59
CA HIS A 18 4.95 -4.99 -13.31
C HIS A 18 5.42 -6.25 -12.57
N GLU A 19 5.15 -7.45 -13.11
CA GLU A 19 5.41 -8.73 -12.46
C GLU A 19 6.89 -8.91 -12.05
N LYS A 20 7.81 -8.79 -13.01
CA LYS A 20 9.24 -9.02 -12.77
C LYS A 20 9.87 -7.97 -11.86
N LYS A 21 9.55 -6.69 -12.08
CA LYS A 21 10.19 -5.55 -11.39
C LYS A 21 9.62 -5.31 -10.00
N THR A 22 8.32 -5.57 -9.80
CA THR A 22 7.62 -5.22 -8.56
C THR A 22 7.09 -6.45 -7.84
N PHE A 23 6.40 -7.36 -8.52
CA PHE A 23 5.71 -8.45 -7.83
C PHE A 23 6.66 -9.56 -7.34
N ARG A 24 7.62 -10.02 -8.15
CA ARG A 24 8.60 -11.05 -7.72
C ARG A 24 9.35 -10.65 -6.45
N PRO A 25 9.99 -9.46 -6.37
CA PRO A 25 10.68 -9.07 -5.16
C PRO A 25 9.75 -9.03 -3.94
N ILE A 26 8.52 -8.51 -4.09
CA ILE A 26 7.55 -8.47 -2.99
C ILE A 26 7.21 -9.89 -2.51
N PHE A 27 6.97 -10.83 -3.43
CA PHE A 27 6.69 -12.22 -3.05
C PHE A 27 7.90 -12.86 -2.35
N ILE A 28 9.10 -12.74 -2.92
CA ILE A 28 10.33 -13.30 -2.34
C ILE A 28 10.59 -12.71 -0.95
N SER A 29 10.55 -11.38 -0.81
CA SER A 29 10.75 -10.72 0.48
C SER A 29 9.68 -11.11 1.50
N THR A 30 8.43 -11.32 1.07
CA THR A 30 7.36 -11.84 1.95
C THR A 30 7.70 -13.25 2.42
N PHE A 31 8.09 -14.17 1.53
CA PHE A 31 8.47 -15.53 1.92
C PHE A 31 9.68 -15.56 2.87
N VAL A 32 10.70 -14.75 2.59
CA VAL A 32 11.86 -14.59 3.49
C VAL A 32 11.42 -14.09 4.87
N SER A 33 10.48 -13.14 4.92
CA SER A 33 9.93 -12.63 6.20
C SER A 33 9.21 -13.71 7.01
N PHE A 34 8.50 -14.63 6.35
CA PHE A 34 7.89 -15.79 7.01
C PHE A 34 8.93 -16.82 7.49
N ILE A 35 10.00 -17.04 6.74
CA ILE A 35 11.12 -17.90 7.17
C ILE A 35 11.78 -17.32 8.43
N ILE A 36 12.05 -16.01 8.47
CA ILE A 36 12.58 -15.33 9.65
C ILE A 36 11.62 -15.49 10.85
N LEU A 37 10.31 -15.38 10.62
CA LEU A 37 9.32 -15.62 11.66
C LEU A 37 9.35 -17.05 12.20
N ILE A 38 9.48 -18.06 11.33
CA ILE A 38 9.61 -19.47 11.75
C ILE A 38 10.88 -19.67 12.57
N LEU A 39 12.01 -19.13 12.09
CA LEU A 39 13.29 -19.19 12.80
C LEU A 39 13.22 -18.53 14.17
N TYR A 40 12.52 -17.41 14.30
CA TYR A 40 12.27 -16.76 15.59
C TYR A 40 11.59 -17.70 16.61
N PHE A 41 10.52 -18.39 16.20
CA PHE A 41 9.84 -19.35 17.08
C PHE A 41 10.75 -20.51 17.46
N ILE A 42 11.51 -21.05 16.51
CA ILE A 42 12.45 -22.16 16.78
C ILE A 42 13.55 -21.72 17.74
N VAL A 43 14.22 -20.59 17.47
CA VAL A 43 15.32 -20.06 18.30
C VAL A 43 14.83 -19.79 19.72
N THR A 44 13.67 -19.14 19.88
CA THR A 44 13.15 -18.85 21.21
C THR A 44 12.65 -20.08 21.95
N ALA A 45 12.11 -21.09 21.26
CA ALA A 45 11.74 -22.36 21.87
C ALA A 45 12.97 -23.17 22.29
N SER A 46 14.00 -23.20 21.45
CA SER A 46 15.28 -23.85 21.75
C SER A 46 16.01 -23.17 22.90
N LEU A 47 15.96 -21.83 22.99
CA LEU A 47 16.51 -21.10 24.12
C LEU A 47 15.78 -21.47 25.43
N ASP A 48 14.45 -21.46 25.44
CA ASP A 48 13.68 -21.84 26.62
C ASP A 48 13.96 -23.30 27.04
N LEU A 49 14.09 -24.20 26.06
CA LEU A 49 14.44 -25.59 26.31
C LEU A 49 15.87 -25.74 26.88
N ALA A 50 16.84 -24.97 26.37
CA ALA A 50 18.22 -25.00 26.86
C ALA A 50 18.33 -24.51 28.32
N TYR A 51 17.47 -23.57 28.73
CA TYR A 51 17.43 -23.01 30.08
C TYR A 51 16.32 -23.60 30.95
N ILE A 52 15.75 -24.74 30.57
CA ILE A 52 14.62 -25.35 31.29
C ILE A 52 14.98 -25.71 32.73
N ASN A 53 16.20 -26.22 32.97
CA ASN A 53 16.65 -26.59 34.32
C ASN A 53 16.83 -25.38 35.22
N VAL A 54 17.47 -24.31 34.69
CA VAL A 54 17.65 -23.03 35.41
C VAL A 54 16.30 -22.43 35.79
N THR A 55 15.36 -22.47 34.85
CA THR A 55 14.00 -21.94 35.07
C THR A 55 13.22 -22.78 36.09
N ASN A 56 13.34 -24.10 36.03
CA ASN A 56 12.70 -25.02 36.96
C ASN A 56 13.24 -24.85 38.39
N GLU A 57 14.55 -24.73 38.55
CA GLU A 57 15.21 -24.49 39.84
C GLU A 57 14.77 -23.15 40.42
N PHE A 58 14.71 -22.10 39.59
CA PHE A 58 14.22 -20.79 40.02
C PHE A 58 12.79 -20.86 40.56
N PHE A 59 11.89 -21.57 39.89
CA PHE A 59 10.50 -21.74 40.33
C PHE A 59 10.38 -22.54 41.64
N ASP A 60 11.27 -23.48 41.89
CA ASP A 60 11.28 -24.23 43.16
C ASP A 60 11.78 -23.37 44.32
N GLN A 61 12.80 -22.55 44.07
CA GLN A 61 13.40 -21.68 45.10
C GLN A 61 12.57 -20.42 45.38
N ASN A 62 11.79 -19.96 44.40
CA ASN A 62 10.98 -18.75 44.48
C ASN A 62 9.51 -19.05 44.13
N PRO A 63 8.80 -19.83 44.97
CA PRO A 63 7.41 -20.15 44.71
C PRO A 63 6.54 -18.88 44.71
N ASP A 64 5.75 -18.70 43.66
CA ASP A 64 4.76 -17.63 43.61
C ASP A 64 3.69 -17.88 44.68
N LYS A 65 3.21 -16.81 45.33
CA LYS A 65 2.16 -16.91 46.36
C LYS A 65 0.83 -17.42 45.80
N ASN A 66 0.58 -17.24 44.51
CA ASN A 66 -0.69 -17.57 43.86
C ASN A 66 -0.61 -18.87 43.04
N PHE A 67 0.59 -19.37 42.73
CA PHE A 67 0.78 -20.49 41.82
C PHE A 67 1.80 -21.48 42.36
N SER A 68 1.48 -22.78 42.30
CA SER A 68 2.45 -23.81 42.67
C SER A 68 3.63 -23.85 41.66
N PRO A 69 4.84 -24.20 42.12
CA PRO A 69 5.99 -24.36 41.22
C PRO A 69 5.71 -25.33 40.06
N GLU A 70 5.01 -26.44 40.33
CA GLU A 70 4.60 -27.41 39.32
C GLU A 70 3.72 -26.79 38.23
N TYR A 71 2.79 -25.91 38.61
CA TYR A 71 1.96 -25.19 37.64
C TYR A 71 2.81 -24.28 36.75
N LEU A 72 3.76 -23.53 37.31
CA LEU A 72 4.64 -22.64 36.54
C LEU A 72 5.54 -23.42 35.57
N LYS A 73 6.08 -24.56 36.01
CA LYS A 73 6.87 -25.48 35.17
C LYS A 73 6.05 -26.04 34.01
N ASN A 74 4.83 -26.53 34.29
CA ASN A 74 3.94 -27.06 33.26
C ASN A 74 3.51 -25.97 32.27
N MET A 75 3.24 -24.75 32.76
CA MET A 75 2.93 -23.61 31.91
C MET A 75 4.11 -23.25 31.02
N HIS A 76 5.34 -23.23 31.55
CA HIS A 76 6.54 -22.96 30.76
C HIS A 76 6.76 -24.03 29.67
N LEU A 77 6.66 -25.32 30.02
CA LEU A 77 6.73 -26.43 29.06
C LEU A 77 5.66 -26.31 27.98
N PHE A 78 4.43 -25.99 28.35
CA PHE A 78 3.33 -25.75 27.40
C PHE A 78 3.70 -24.64 26.40
N TRP A 79 4.28 -23.53 26.86
CA TRP A 79 4.71 -22.46 25.97
C TRP A 79 5.83 -22.88 25.01
N ILE A 80 6.77 -23.72 25.44
CA ILE A 80 7.81 -24.29 24.56
C ILE A 80 7.16 -25.14 23.45
N ILE A 81 6.28 -26.06 23.83
CA ILE A 81 5.57 -26.93 22.88
C ILE A 81 4.71 -26.09 21.92
N PHE A 82 3.98 -25.11 22.44
CA PHE A 82 3.16 -24.20 21.66
C PHE A 82 3.96 -23.47 20.59
N LYS A 83 5.19 -23.00 20.89
CA LYS A 83 6.06 -22.34 19.91
C LYS A 83 6.47 -23.27 18.76
N TYR A 84 6.77 -24.54 19.04
CA TYR A 84 7.06 -25.52 17.99
C TYR A 84 5.83 -25.85 17.14
N VAL A 85 4.66 -26.00 17.76
CA VAL A 85 3.40 -26.22 17.03
C VAL A 85 3.05 -25.00 16.18
N ALA A 86 3.22 -23.79 16.72
CA ALA A 86 3.00 -22.54 15.99
C ALA A 86 3.96 -22.41 14.80
N SER A 87 5.24 -22.74 14.95
CA SER A 87 6.20 -22.68 13.85
C SER A 87 5.85 -23.67 12.73
N ALA A 88 5.41 -24.89 13.06
CA ALA A 88 4.91 -25.86 12.09
C ALA A 88 3.64 -25.36 11.38
N GLY A 89 2.70 -24.75 12.11
CA GLY A 89 1.50 -24.14 11.53
C GLY A 89 1.81 -23.00 10.57
N ILE A 90 2.77 -22.13 10.93
CA ILE A 90 3.26 -21.04 10.06
C ILE A 90 3.96 -21.61 8.82
N LEU A 91 4.73 -22.68 8.95
CA LEU A 91 5.36 -23.37 7.82
C LEU A 91 4.31 -23.88 6.82
N VAL A 92 3.27 -24.57 7.30
CA VAL A 92 2.16 -25.06 6.46
C VAL A 92 1.45 -23.87 5.78
N SER A 93 1.17 -22.81 6.53
CA SER A 93 0.58 -21.57 6.01
C SER A 93 1.42 -20.96 4.88
N THR A 94 2.75 -20.93 5.07
CA THR A 94 3.71 -20.40 4.10
C THR A 94 3.75 -21.24 2.82
N ILE A 95 3.71 -22.58 2.96
CA ILE A 95 3.64 -23.50 1.82
C ILE A 95 2.35 -23.28 1.02
N LEU A 96 1.20 -23.17 1.70
CA LEU A 96 -0.08 -22.90 1.04
C LEU A 96 -0.08 -21.54 0.33
N MET A 97 0.50 -20.52 0.96
CA MET A 97 0.69 -19.20 0.34
C MET A 97 1.56 -19.31 -0.92
N PHE A 98 2.67 -20.04 -0.86
CA PHE A 98 3.56 -20.28 -1.99
C PHE A 98 2.85 -20.99 -3.15
N LEU A 99 2.11 -22.06 -2.87
CA LEU A 99 1.29 -22.75 -3.87
C LEU A 99 0.25 -21.81 -4.50
N SER A 100 -0.39 -20.93 -3.71
CA SER A 100 -1.35 -19.95 -4.24
C SER A 100 -0.69 -18.94 -5.19
N VAL A 101 0.54 -18.52 -4.89
CA VAL A 101 1.31 -17.64 -5.76
C VAL A 101 1.71 -18.37 -7.06
N LEU A 102 2.15 -19.63 -6.97
CA LEU A 102 2.44 -20.46 -8.16
C LEU A 102 1.20 -20.65 -9.05
N GLN A 103 0.03 -20.89 -8.46
CA GLN A 103 -1.22 -20.94 -9.22
C GLN A 103 -1.55 -19.59 -9.87
N GLY A 104 -1.27 -18.49 -9.17
CA GLY A 104 -1.41 -17.14 -9.72
C GLY A 104 -0.49 -16.90 -10.93
N TYR A 105 0.75 -17.41 -10.88
CA TYR A 105 1.66 -17.38 -12.02
C TYR A 105 1.13 -18.17 -13.21
N LYS A 106 0.63 -19.40 -12.98
CA LYS A 106 0.06 -20.23 -14.05
C LYS A 106 -1.15 -19.57 -14.73
N LYS A 107 -1.98 -18.87 -13.95
CA LYS A 107 -3.20 -18.21 -14.44
C LYS A 107 -3.00 -16.75 -14.84
N LYS A 108 -1.78 -16.21 -14.71
CA LYS A 108 -1.46 -14.77 -14.81
C LYS A 108 -2.41 -13.86 -14.01
N ASN A 109 -2.94 -14.36 -12.90
CA ASN A 109 -3.95 -13.67 -12.09
C ASN A 109 -3.72 -13.95 -10.61
N PHE A 110 -3.42 -12.90 -9.85
CA PHE A 110 -3.15 -12.98 -8.41
C PHE A 110 -4.36 -12.60 -7.52
N ALA A 111 -5.57 -12.44 -8.07
CA ALA A 111 -6.77 -12.11 -7.28
C ALA A 111 -7.10 -13.18 -6.23
N LYS A 112 -6.79 -14.46 -6.52
CA LYS A 112 -7.10 -15.61 -5.67
C LYS A 112 -5.98 -16.04 -4.72
N ILE A 113 -4.92 -15.23 -4.57
CA ILE A 113 -3.84 -15.58 -3.63
C ILE A 113 -4.34 -15.53 -2.17
N TYR A 114 -3.81 -16.41 -1.32
CA TYR A 114 -4.24 -16.49 0.06
C TYR A 114 -3.71 -15.31 0.87
N SER A 115 -4.62 -14.62 1.57
CA SER A 115 -4.30 -13.44 2.39
C SER A 115 -4.33 -13.73 3.89
N TRP A 116 -4.95 -14.83 4.33
CA TRP A 116 -5.02 -15.20 5.75
C TRP A 116 -3.65 -15.37 6.43
N PRO A 117 -2.57 -15.84 5.77
CA PRO A 117 -1.26 -15.93 6.41
C PRO A 117 -0.75 -14.56 6.88
N LEU A 118 -1.11 -13.50 6.16
CA LEU A 118 -0.73 -12.12 6.50
C LEU A 118 -1.48 -11.63 7.73
N THR A 119 -2.73 -12.03 7.91
CA THR A 119 -3.50 -11.75 9.13
C THR A 119 -2.86 -12.42 10.34
N ILE A 120 -2.45 -13.69 10.20
CA ILE A 120 -1.73 -14.41 11.26
C ILE A 120 -0.41 -13.72 11.58
N TYR A 121 0.35 -13.33 10.56
CA TYR A 121 1.60 -12.57 10.75
C TYR A 121 1.34 -11.29 11.56
N PHE A 122 0.29 -10.53 11.22
CA PHE A 122 -0.07 -9.30 11.93
C PHE A 122 -0.46 -9.56 13.39
N ILE A 123 -1.27 -10.58 13.65
CA ILE A 123 -1.65 -10.97 15.02
C ILE A 123 -0.41 -11.35 15.83
N ILE A 124 0.48 -12.17 15.26
CA ILE A 124 1.72 -12.56 15.92
C ILE A 124 2.61 -11.35 16.19
N LEU A 125 2.74 -10.42 15.24
CA LEU A 125 3.49 -9.19 15.44
C LEU A 125 2.91 -8.38 16.61
N PHE A 126 1.59 -8.23 16.67
CA PHE A 126 0.92 -7.52 17.76
C PHE A 126 1.18 -8.18 19.12
N VAL A 127 1.06 -9.51 19.20
CA VAL A 127 1.38 -10.27 20.42
C VAL A 127 2.86 -10.10 20.81
N ASN A 128 3.78 -10.06 19.86
CA ASN A 128 5.20 -9.84 20.14
C ASN A 128 5.51 -8.41 20.61
N ILE A 129 4.82 -7.40 20.07
CA ILE A 129 4.88 -6.03 20.57
C ILE A 129 4.42 -6.00 22.03
N TRP A 130 3.27 -6.61 22.34
CA TRP A 130 2.75 -6.70 23.69
C TRP A 130 3.72 -7.43 24.64
N ASN A 131 4.30 -8.55 24.20
CA ASN A 131 5.29 -9.30 24.97
C ASN A 131 6.57 -8.49 25.21
N SER A 132 7.02 -7.72 24.22
CA SER A 132 8.19 -6.84 24.36
C SER A 132 7.94 -5.75 25.40
N VAL A 133 6.78 -5.08 25.35
CA VAL A 133 6.40 -4.07 26.34
C VAL A 133 6.29 -4.69 27.73
N SER A 134 5.64 -5.85 27.84
CA SER A 134 5.50 -6.57 29.11
C SER A 134 6.86 -6.98 29.68
N ALA A 135 7.78 -7.45 28.84
CA ALA A 135 9.13 -7.83 29.24
C ALA A 135 9.94 -6.64 29.77
N ILE A 136 9.79 -5.44 29.18
CA ILE A 136 10.45 -4.23 29.68
C ILE A 136 9.89 -3.81 31.05
N ILE A 137 8.57 -3.91 31.24
CA ILE A 137 7.92 -3.58 32.52
C ILE A 137 8.34 -4.56 33.61
N GLN A 138 8.29 -5.86 33.32
CA GLN A 138 8.60 -6.94 34.28
C GLN A 138 10.10 -7.11 34.52
N GLY A 139 10.95 -6.82 33.53
CA GLY A 139 12.41 -6.95 33.61
C GLY A 139 13.04 -6.07 34.69
N LYS A 140 12.36 -4.99 35.11
CA LYS A 140 12.78 -4.18 36.27
C LYS A 140 12.78 -4.96 37.59
N GLY A 141 11.90 -5.95 37.74
CA GLY A 141 11.79 -6.76 38.95
C GLY A 141 12.75 -7.95 38.97
N VAL A 142 13.05 -8.54 37.81
CA VAL A 142 13.81 -9.81 37.73
C VAL A 142 15.31 -9.62 38.01
N ASN A 143 15.91 -8.49 37.66
CA ASN A 143 17.32 -8.21 38.00
C ASN A 143 17.59 -8.10 39.51
N SER A 144 16.54 -8.16 40.35
CA SER A 144 16.63 -8.13 41.81
C SER A 144 16.56 -9.52 42.47
N SER A 145 16.44 -10.60 41.70
CA SER A 145 16.22 -11.95 42.24
C SER A 145 17.48 -12.62 42.82
N GLY A 146 18.68 -12.10 42.54
CA GLY A 146 19.95 -12.65 43.05
C GLY A 146 20.46 -13.90 42.33
N ASP A 147 19.65 -14.55 41.50
CA ASP A 147 20.08 -15.66 40.64
C ASP A 147 20.62 -15.13 39.30
N VAL A 148 21.96 -15.16 39.17
CA VAL A 148 22.69 -14.67 38.00
C VAL A 148 22.33 -15.46 36.74
N ALA A 149 22.14 -16.78 36.82
CA ALA A 149 21.86 -17.62 35.66
C ALA A 149 20.46 -17.34 35.11
N PHE A 150 19.47 -17.25 36.01
CA PHE A 150 18.10 -16.90 35.63
C PHE A 150 18.00 -15.46 35.10
N SER A 151 18.67 -14.51 35.75
CA SER A 151 18.72 -13.12 35.30
C SER A 151 19.32 -13.00 33.89
N ASN A 152 20.39 -13.72 33.60
CA ASN A 152 21.02 -13.74 32.27
C ASN A 152 20.09 -14.35 31.20
N TYR A 153 19.38 -15.43 31.54
CA TYR A 153 18.38 -16.03 30.66
C TYR A 153 17.28 -15.03 30.30
N ILE A 154 16.68 -14.38 31.30
CA ILE A 154 15.59 -13.41 31.09
C ILE A 154 16.07 -12.19 30.28
N LEU A 155 17.27 -11.68 30.57
CA LEU A 155 17.86 -10.58 29.82
C LEU A 155 18.08 -10.96 28.35
N THR A 156 18.67 -12.13 28.10
CA THR A 156 18.93 -12.65 26.75
C THR A 156 17.62 -12.81 25.97
N ARG A 157 16.61 -13.41 26.61
CA ARG A 157 15.27 -13.58 26.03
C ARG A 157 14.63 -12.23 25.70
N MET A 158 14.71 -11.25 26.62
CA MET A 158 14.16 -9.90 26.40
C MET A 158 14.83 -9.21 25.20
N ILE A 159 16.16 -9.22 25.13
CA ILE A 159 16.91 -8.61 24.01
C ILE A 159 16.51 -9.26 22.69
N LEU A 160 16.47 -10.59 22.64
CA LEU A 160 16.02 -11.34 21.45
C LEU A 160 14.60 -10.97 21.05
N THR A 161 13.64 -10.97 21.99
CA THR A 161 12.25 -10.65 21.70
C THR A 161 12.11 -9.23 21.14
N ILE A 162 12.81 -8.23 21.71
CA ILE A 162 12.77 -6.85 21.21
C ILE A 162 13.38 -6.75 19.82
N LEU A 163 14.57 -7.34 19.61
CA LEU A 163 15.27 -7.33 18.32
C LEU A 163 14.39 -7.95 17.23
N PHE A 164 13.84 -9.14 17.47
CA PHE A 164 12.98 -9.81 16.52
C PHE A 164 11.67 -9.05 16.29
N THR A 165 11.09 -8.43 17.32
CA THR A 165 9.88 -7.60 17.14
C THR A 165 10.13 -6.44 16.19
N ILE A 166 11.28 -5.77 16.30
CA ILE A 166 11.67 -4.69 15.37
C ILE A 166 11.85 -5.23 13.95
N ILE A 167 12.57 -6.35 13.79
CA ILE A 167 12.79 -6.98 12.49
C ILE A 167 11.45 -7.37 11.84
N LEU A 168 10.55 -8.00 12.58
CA LEU A 168 9.23 -8.41 12.11
C LEU A 168 8.34 -7.20 11.79
N ALA A 169 8.41 -6.13 12.58
CA ALA A 169 7.67 -4.90 12.31
C ALA A 169 8.12 -4.25 10.99
N VAL A 170 9.43 -4.09 10.80
CA VAL A 170 10.00 -3.55 9.55
C VAL A 170 9.61 -4.45 8.37
N ALA A 171 9.78 -5.76 8.52
CA ALA A 171 9.42 -6.72 7.48
C ALA A 171 7.93 -6.62 7.11
N TYR A 172 7.05 -6.47 8.10
CA TYR A 172 5.62 -6.33 7.89
C TYR A 172 5.26 -5.07 7.07
N PHE A 173 5.72 -3.91 7.52
CA PHE A 173 5.36 -2.63 6.90
C PHE A 173 6.00 -2.43 5.52
N VAL A 174 7.22 -2.93 5.33
CA VAL A 174 7.98 -2.76 4.09
C VAL A 174 7.61 -3.79 3.04
N PHE A 175 7.45 -5.07 3.41
CA PHE A 175 7.28 -6.17 2.45
C PHE A 175 5.89 -6.82 2.54
N VAL A 176 5.51 -7.34 3.72
CA VAL A 176 4.31 -8.19 3.85
C VAL A 176 3.04 -7.42 3.51
N ARG A 177 2.91 -6.16 3.92
CA ARG A 177 1.75 -5.32 3.57
C ARG A 177 1.62 -5.10 2.06
N LYS A 178 2.75 -5.09 1.32
CA LYS A 178 2.74 -4.85 -0.13
C LYS A 178 2.13 -6.01 -0.92
N TYR A 179 2.22 -7.23 -0.40
CA TYR A 179 1.57 -8.41 -0.96
C TYR A 179 0.04 -8.22 -1.11
N MET A 180 -0.62 -7.61 -0.11
CA MET A 180 -2.06 -7.33 -0.19
C MET A 180 -2.41 -6.35 -1.32
N PHE A 181 -1.54 -5.37 -1.59
CA PHE A 181 -1.80 -4.41 -2.66
C PHE A 181 -1.78 -5.06 -4.04
N ILE A 182 -0.95 -6.08 -4.25
CA ILE A 182 -0.96 -6.86 -5.49
C ILE A 182 -2.32 -7.55 -5.63
N LYS A 183 -2.78 -8.27 -4.60
CA LYS A 183 -4.08 -8.94 -4.60
C LYS A 183 -5.22 -7.98 -4.91
N ILE A 184 -5.26 -6.84 -4.21
CA ILE A 184 -6.32 -5.83 -4.38
C ILE A 184 -6.32 -5.27 -5.81
N ALA A 185 -5.15 -4.99 -6.39
CA ALA A 185 -5.06 -4.50 -7.77
C ALA A 185 -5.67 -5.51 -8.77
N TYR A 186 -5.36 -6.79 -8.64
CA TYR A 186 -5.94 -7.84 -9.49
C TYR A 186 -7.46 -8.01 -9.26
N ILE A 187 -7.94 -7.89 -8.02
CA ILE A 187 -9.38 -7.93 -7.73
C ILE A 187 -10.10 -6.74 -8.37
N ASN A 188 -9.51 -5.54 -8.33
CA ASN A 188 -10.11 -4.35 -8.92
C ASN A 188 -10.22 -4.47 -10.44
N VAL A 189 -9.17 -4.94 -11.11
CA VAL A 189 -9.22 -5.22 -12.56
C VAL A 189 -10.24 -6.30 -12.88
N GLN A 190 -10.30 -7.38 -12.09
CA GLN A 190 -11.30 -8.43 -12.28
C GLN A 190 -12.73 -7.88 -12.17
N ARG A 191 -13.02 -7.08 -11.14
CA ARG A 191 -14.32 -6.45 -10.94
C ARG A 191 -14.66 -5.47 -12.07
N TYR A 192 -13.67 -4.73 -12.56
CA TYR A 192 -13.85 -3.83 -13.69
C TYR A 192 -14.20 -4.58 -14.98
N GLU A 193 -13.50 -5.67 -15.30
CA GLU A 193 -13.82 -6.51 -16.46
C GLU A 193 -15.18 -7.20 -16.33
N GLU A 194 -15.55 -7.66 -15.14
CA GLU A 194 -16.87 -8.25 -14.87
C GLU A 194 -17.98 -7.21 -15.04
N ALA A 195 -17.80 -6.00 -14.51
CA ALA A 195 -18.75 -4.89 -14.67
C ALA A 195 -18.88 -4.48 -16.15
N LYS A 196 -17.76 -4.40 -16.89
CA LYS A 196 -17.78 -4.10 -18.33
C LYS A 196 -18.55 -5.17 -19.12
N LYS A 197 -18.33 -6.45 -18.83
CA LYS A 197 -19.07 -7.55 -19.48
C LYS A 197 -20.57 -7.50 -19.17
N GLN A 198 -20.95 -7.13 -17.94
CA GLN A 198 -22.35 -6.96 -17.57
C GLN A 198 -23.01 -5.77 -18.26
N LEU A 199 -22.25 -4.70 -18.49
CA LEU A 199 -22.70 -3.53 -19.25
C LEU A 199 -22.86 -3.86 -20.74
N ASP A 200 -21.87 -4.54 -21.33
CA ASP A 200 -21.90 -4.95 -22.73
C ASP A 200 -23.01 -5.99 -23.02
N ALA A 201 -23.37 -6.82 -22.04
CA ALA A 201 -24.44 -7.82 -22.15
C ALA A 201 -25.85 -7.25 -21.96
N ASN A 202 -26.00 -6.05 -21.38
CA ASN A 202 -27.29 -5.42 -21.12
C ASN A 202 -27.39 -4.09 -21.86
N PRO A 203 -27.99 -4.06 -23.07
CA PRO A 203 -28.05 -2.86 -23.91
C PRO A 203 -28.76 -1.68 -23.21
N GLU A 204 -29.79 -1.94 -22.41
CA GLU A 204 -30.50 -0.93 -21.62
C GLU A 204 -29.58 -0.22 -20.60
N LEU A 205 -28.64 -0.98 -20.02
CA LEU A 205 -27.71 -0.48 -19.00
C LEU A 205 -26.59 0.33 -19.63
N LYS A 206 -26.14 -0.10 -20.83
CA LYS A 206 -25.18 0.64 -21.65
C LYS A 206 -25.75 1.97 -22.12
N GLU A 207 -26.97 1.97 -22.63
CA GLU A 207 -27.66 3.19 -23.08
C GLU A 207 -27.89 4.17 -21.92
N LEU A 208 -28.19 3.68 -20.72
CA LEU A 208 -28.33 4.53 -19.53
C LEU A 208 -27.00 5.13 -19.06
N VAL A 209 -25.90 4.38 -19.13
CA VAL A 209 -24.55 4.89 -18.83
C VAL A 209 -24.10 5.90 -19.88
N GLU A 210 -24.32 5.62 -21.16
CA GLU A 210 -24.03 6.55 -22.26
C GLU A 210 -24.87 7.83 -22.18
N ASN A 211 -26.15 7.74 -21.80
CA ASN A 211 -27.03 8.89 -21.61
C ASN A 211 -26.64 9.77 -20.41
N ILE A 212 -26.24 9.16 -19.29
CA ILE A 212 -25.68 9.91 -18.16
C ILE A 212 -24.37 10.57 -18.61
N GLN A 213 -23.51 9.83 -19.28
CA GLN A 213 -22.22 10.32 -19.76
C GLN A 213 -22.34 11.46 -20.80
N ALA A 214 -23.34 11.40 -21.68
CA ALA A 214 -23.69 12.44 -22.64
C ALA A 214 -24.33 13.66 -21.96
N ALA A 215 -25.19 13.45 -20.96
CA ALA A 215 -25.80 14.53 -20.18
C ALA A 215 -24.77 15.33 -19.34
N PHE A 216 -23.66 14.68 -18.99
CA PHE A 216 -22.56 15.25 -18.21
C PHE A 216 -21.28 15.53 -19.04
N GLY A 217 -21.36 15.49 -20.37
CA GLY A 217 -20.32 16.03 -21.27
C GLY A 217 -19.03 15.21 -21.42
N GLY A 218 -18.99 13.96 -20.97
CA GLY A 218 -17.78 13.14 -21.00
C GLY A 218 -17.75 12.13 -22.13
N GLN A 219 -17.48 12.49 -23.38
CA GLN A 219 -17.25 11.48 -24.43
C GLN A 219 -16.06 10.56 -24.07
N LEU A 220 -16.31 9.24 -23.98
CA LEU A 220 -15.27 8.21 -23.87
C LEU A 220 -14.99 7.47 -25.19
N GLU A 221 -15.49 7.97 -26.32
CA GLU A 221 -15.14 7.43 -27.63
C GLU A 221 -14.03 8.26 -28.26
N SER A 222 -12.78 7.90 -27.96
CA SER A 222 -11.66 8.20 -28.84
C SER A 222 -11.77 7.31 -30.09
N LYS A 223 -12.60 7.72 -31.06
CA LYS A 223 -12.36 7.42 -32.48
C LYS A 223 -11.50 8.56 -33.04
N PRO A 224 -10.45 8.26 -33.83
CA PRO A 224 -9.59 9.29 -34.39
C PRO A 224 -10.40 10.03 -35.46
N SER A 225 -10.74 11.29 -35.19
CA SER A 225 -11.26 12.19 -36.21
C SER A 225 -10.07 12.73 -37.02
N ASP A 226 -9.96 12.29 -38.27
CA ASP A 226 -9.22 13.01 -39.30
C ASP A 226 -9.84 14.40 -39.46
N TYR A 227 -9.16 15.42 -38.94
CA TYR A 227 -9.47 16.82 -39.22
C TYR A 227 -8.57 17.29 -40.36
N SER A 228 -9.15 17.38 -41.56
CA SER A 228 -8.62 18.19 -42.65
C SER A 228 -8.73 19.66 -42.25
N ALA A 229 -7.60 20.35 -42.21
CA ALA A 229 -7.56 21.80 -42.10
C ALA A 229 -7.87 22.41 -43.47
N GLU A 230 -9.02 23.09 -43.59
CA GLU A 230 -9.19 24.15 -44.58
C GLU A 230 -9.01 25.49 -43.87
N GLU A 231 -8.01 26.22 -44.35
CA GLU A 231 -7.68 27.59 -43.96
C GLU A 231 -8.79 28.55 -44.41
N GLY A 232 -9.32 29.33 -43.47
CA GLY A 232 -10.12 30.52 -43.73
C GLY A 232 -9.53 31.67 -42.92
N GLU A 233 -8.70 32.48 -43.56
CA GLU A 233 -8.17 33.73 -43.04
C GLU A 233 -9.28 34.78 -42.92
N GLU A 234 -9.55 35.26 -41.70
CA GLU A 234 -10.04 36.62 -41.50
C GLU A 234 -9.33 37.22 -40.28
N SER A 235 -8.64 38.33 -40.51
CA SER A 235 -8.04 39.19 -39.48
C SER A 235 -8.14 40.63 -39.97
N ALA A 236 -9.01 41.41 -39.34
CA ALA A 236 -8.96 42.87 -39.37
C ALA A 236 -8.90 43.36 -37.92
N ASP A 237 -7.79 44.03 -37.66
CA ASP A 237 -7.32 44.62 -36.40
C ASP A 237 -8.07 45.91 -36.06
N SER A 238 -8.18 46.22 -34.76
CA SER A 238 -8.06 47.56 -34.13
C SER A 238 -8.95 47.75 -32.88
N LYS A 239 -8.28 47.67 -31.71
CA LYS A 239 -8.63 48.13 -30.35
C LYS A 239 -8.92 49.66 -30.25
N PRO A 240 -9.13 50.26 -29.05
CA PRO A 240 -9.94 49.88 -27.86
C PRO A 240 -10.75 51.08 -27.29
N GLU A 241 -11.75 50.85 -26.43
CA GLU A 241 -12.05 51.87 -25.39
C GLU A 241 -12.62 51.24 -24.12
N LYS A 242 -12.07 51.68 -22.98
CA LYS A 242 -12.30 51.19 -21.63
C LYS A 242 -13.57 51.77 -21.04
N MET A 243 -14.42 50.92 -20.48
CA MET A 243 -15.31 51.28 -19.39
C MET A 243 -15.27 50.18 -18.33
N ASP A 244 -14.98 50.60 -17.10
CA ASP A 244 -14.70 49.79 -15.91
C ASP A 244 -15.99 49.39 -15.18
N LYS A 245 -15.94 48.19 -14.56
CA LYS A 245 -16.79 47.62 -13.49
C LYS A 245 -18.15 47.02 -13.86
N ASP A 246 -18.19 45.69 -14.01
CA ASP A 246 -18.60 44.80 -12.92
C ASP A 246 -18.32 43.33 -13.28
N ASP A 247 -17.75 42.60 -12.31
CA ASP A 247 -17.58 41.15 -12.21
C ASP A 247 -17.27 40.34 -13.48
N GLU A 248 -15.98 40.18 -13.74
CA GLU A 248 -15.45 39.13 -14.62
C GLU A 248 -15.75 37.76 -13.97
N VAL A 249 -16.95 37.23 -14.25
CA VAL A 249 -17.34 35.90 -13.79
C VAL A 249 -16.51 34.88 -14.53
N ASP A 250 -15.55 34.30 -13.82
CA ASP A 250 -14.74 33.16 -14.26
C ASP A 250 -15.61 32.13 -15.00
N PRO A 251 -15.33 31.80 -16.28
CA PRO A 251 -16.14 30.87 -17.07
C PRO A 251 -16.27 29.49 -16.40
N ALA A 252 -15.33 29.11 -15.52
CA ALA A 252 -15.42 27.89 -14.71
C ALA A 252 -16.53 27.98 -13.65
N LYS A 253 -16.75 29.15 -13.04
CA LYS A 253 -17.83 29.36 -12.06
C LYS A 253 -19.22 29.34 -12.72
N LEU A 254 -19.35 29.94 -13.90
CA LEU A 254 -20.60 29.88 -14.69
C LEU A 254 -20.95 28.45 -15.12
N ALA A 255 -19.95 27.66 -15.52
CA ALA A 255 -20.15 26.26 -15.87
C ALA A 255 -20.58 25.41 -14.66
N ARG A 256 -19.95 25.64 -13.50
CA ARG A 256 -20.28 24.96 -12.25
C ARG A 256 -21.69 25.30 -11.77
N GLU A 257 -22.08 26.57 -11.81
CA GLU A 257 -23.42 27.03 -11.41
C GLU A 257 -24.51 26.46 -12.34
N LYS A 258 -24.24 26.41 -13.65
CA LYS A 258 -25.15 25.79 -14.63
C LYS A 258 -25.32 24.29 -14.39
N ASN A 259 -24.25 23.58 -14.05
CA ASN A 259 -24.29 22.14 -13.75
C ASN A 259 -24.94 21.86 -12.40
N TYR A 260 -24.74 22.72 -11.41
CA TYR A 260 -25.43 22.67 -10.12
C TYR A 260 -26.94 22.82 -10.29
N LYS A 261 -27.38 23.79 -11.09
CA LYS A 261 -28.81 24.01 -11.37
C LYS A 261 -29.44 22.80 -12.05
N LYS A 262 -28.76 22.19 -13.03
CA LYS A 262 -29.20 20.93 -13.68
C LYS A 262 -29.34 19.77 -12.69
N LEU A 263 -28.43 19.62 -11.72
CA LEU A 263 -28.51 18.58 -10.70
C LEU A 263 -29.64 18.84 -9.69
N MET A 264 -29.94 20.10 -9.40
CA MET A 264 -31.05 20.50 -8.53
C MET A 264 -32.41 20.30 -9.21
N ASP A 265 -32.47 20.42 -10.54
CA ASP A 265 -33.69 20.20 -11.34
C ASP A 265 -34.02 18.71 -11.57
N LEU A 266 -33.08 17.79 -11.31
CA LEU A 266 -33.32 16.35 -11.42
C LEU A 266 -34.28 15.85 -10.33
N PRO A 267 -35.15 14.87 -10.62
CA PRO A 267 -35.88 14.14 -9.59
C PRO A 267 -34.92 13.51 -8.57
N ASN A 268 -35.29 13.51 -7.28
CA ASN A 268 -34.42 13.00 -6.20
C ASN A 268 -33.96 11.55 -6.46
N GLU A 269 -34.84 10.73 -7.03
CA GLU A 269 -34.54 9.34 -7.42
C GLU A 269 -33.36 9.24 -8.39
N LYS A 270 -33.30 10.12 -9.40
CA LYS A 270 -32.20 10.15 -10.38
C LYS A 270 -30.91 10.68 -9.79
N LEU A 271 -31.00 11.64 -8.85
CA LEU A 271 -29.84 12.15 -8.13
C LEU A 271 -29.26 11.10 -7.19
N TYR A 272 -30.12 10.33 -6.54
CA TYR A 272 -29.74 9.21 -5.66
C TYR A 272 -29.11 8.07 -6.46
N GLU A 273 -29.64 7.77 -7.64
CA GLU A 273 -29.04 6.79 -8.55
C GLU A 273 -27.64 7.22 -9.02
N ALA A 274 -27.47 8.51 -9.37
CA ALA A 274 -26.16 9.06 -9.72
C ALA A 274 -25.17 8.99 -8.54
N ALA A 275 -25.62 9.31 -7.33
CA ALA A 275 -24.80 9.24 -6.13
C ALA A 275 -24.41 7.81 -5.74
N GLN A 276 -25.33 6.86 -5.88
CA GLN A 276 -25.07 5.44 -5.67
C GLN A 276 -24.00 4.92 -6.63
N LYS A 277 -24.04 5.34 -7.89
CA LYS A 277 -23.07 4.97 -8.93
C LYS A 277 -21.71 5.64 -8.75
N LEU A 278 -21.66 6.81 -8.12
CA LEU A 278 -20.41 7.47 -7.70
C LEU A 278 -19.89 6.95 -6.34
N TYR A 279 -20.50 5.89 -5.79
CA TYR A 279 -20.15 5.29 -4.50
C TYR A 279 -20.16 6.28 -3.33
N ILE A 280 -21.01 7.31 -3.41
CA ILE A 280 -21.20 8.27 -2.32
C ILE A 280 -21.90 7.52 -1.17
N SER A 281 -21.25 7.38 -0.03
CA SER A 281 -21.83 6.67 1.13
C SER A 281 -22.80 7.58 1.88
N GLY A 282 -23.97 7.05 2.29
CA GLY A 282 -24.96 7.83 3.05
C GLY A 282 -25.78 8.84 2.23
N TYR A 283 -25.78 8.73 0.89
CA TYR A 283 -26.48 9.64 -0.02
C TYR A 283 -28.00 9.75 0.25
N GLN A 284 -28.62 8.70 0.79
CA GLN A 284 -30.05 8.62 1.07
C GLN A 284 -30.50 9.53 2.22
N SER A 285 -29.57 9.89 3.12
CA SER A 285 -29.81 10.77 4.26
C SER A 285 -29.25 12.18 4.07
N MET A 286 -28.70 12.49 2.89
CA MET A 286 -28.13 13.81 2.58
C MET A 286 -29.18 14.74 1.98
N GLU A 287 -29.08 16.02 2.30
CA GLU A 287 -29.89 17.03 1.62
C GLU A 287 -29.51 17.12 0.14
N LYS A 288 -30.53 17.31 -0.71
CA LYS A 288 -30.39 17.32 -2.18
C LYS A 288 -29.30 18.28 -2.66
N ALA A 289 -29.22 19.47 -2.05
CA ALA A 289 -28.21 20.49 -2.35
C ALA A 289 -26.79 20.02 -2.03
N THR A 290 -26.61 19.35 -0.89
CA THR A 290 -25.32 18.77 -0.47
C THR A 290 -24.91 17.66 -1.41
N LEU A 291 -25.86 16.81 -1.81
CA LEU A 291 -25.60 15.69 -2.70
C LEU A 291 -25.21 16.16 -4.11
N ALA A 292 -25.92 17.16 -4.64
CA ALA A 292 -25.59 17.77 -5.94
C ALA A 292 -24.18 18.38 -5.96
N ASN A 293 -23.78 19.08 -4.90
CA ASN A 293 -22.42 19.62 -4.78
C ASN A 293 -21.36 18.52 -4.69
N LEU A 294 -21.63 17.45 -3.93
CA LEU A 294 -20.67 16.36 -3.76
C LEU A 294 -20.47 15.56 -5.06
N VAL A 295 -21.55 15.40 -5.84
CA VAL A 295 -21.51 14.83 -7.19
C VAL A 295 -20.63 15.69 -8.11
N LEU A 296 -20.77 17.02 -8.07
CA LEU A 296 -19.94 17.93 -8.88
C LEU A 296 -18.46 17.87 -8.48
N ASP A 297 -18.16 17.91 -7.18
CA ASP A 297 -16.78 17.91 -6.69
C ASP A 297 -16.03 16.63 -7.10
N ILE A 298 -16.70 15.46 -7.05
CA ILE A 298 -16.12 14.19 -7.50
C ILE A 298 -15.84 14.21 -9.01
N LEU A 299 -16.74 14.79 -9.80
CA LEU A 299 -16.60 14.86 -11.25
C LEU A 299 -15.48 15.84 -11.68
N GLU A 300 -15.41 17.01 -11.06
CA GLU A 300 -14.35 18.00 -11.30
C GLU A 300 -12.96 17.44 -10.94
N GLN A 301 -12.86 16.68 -9.85
CA GLN A 301 -11.61 15.99 -9.48
C GLN A 301 -11.20 14.92 -10.49
N GLN A 302 -12.16 14.19 -11.07
CA GLN A 302 -11.88 13.18 -12.09
C GLN A 302 -11.43 13.82 -13.41
N GLU A 303 -12.01 14.95 -13.80
CA GLU A 303 -11.58 15.70 -14.99
C GLU A 303 -10.21 16.34 -14.82
N ALA A 304 -9.95 16.97 -13.68
CA ALA A 304 -8.65 17.56 -13.37
C ALA A 304 -7.53 16.50 -13.43
N LYS A 305 -7.81 15.29 -12.93
CA LYS A 305 -6.88 14.17 -12.96
C LYS A 305 -6.60 13.67 -14.39
N LYS A 306 -7.61 13.58 -15.24
CA LYS A 306 -7.45 13.21 -16.66
C LYS A 306 -6.67 14.27 -17.46
N ARG A 307 -6.87 15.56 -17.18
CA ARG A 307 -6.12 16.65 -17.83
C ARG A 307 -4.64 16.61 -17.46
N ALA A 308 -4.31 16.32 -16.21
CA ALA A 308 -2.93 16.15 -15.75
C ALA A 308 -2.23 14.96 -16.41
N GLU A 309 -2.94 13.85 -16.63
CA GLU A 309 -2.43 12.66 -17.33
C GLU A 309 -2.12 12.97 -18.81
N ASN A 310 -2.98 13.72 -19.49
CA ASN A 310 -2.78 14.10 -20.91
C ASN A 310 -1.67 15.14 -21.14
N SER A 311 -1.40 16.03 -20.18
CA SER A 311 -0.28 16.99 -20.27
C SER A 311 1.10 16.34 -20.08
N SER A 312 1.17 15.21 -19.35
CA SER A 312 2.42 14.48 -19.14
C SER A 312 2.87 13.71 -20.38
N SER A 313 1.96 13.30 -21.26
CA SER A 313 2.28 12.47 -22.44
C SER A 313 2.78 13.27 -23.65
N LYS A 314 2.56 14.59 -23.71
CA LYS A 314 3.01 15.43 -24.83
C LYS A 314 4.45 15.95 -24.73
N ASN A 315 5.09 15.86 -23.55
CA ASN A 315 6.46 16.34 -23.38
C ASN A 315 7.54 15.30 -23.73
N ASP A 316 7.19 14.02 -23.88
CA ASP A 316 8.16 12.96 -24.18
C ASP A 316 8.42 12.76 -25.70
N GLU A 317 7.62 13.37 -26.59
CA GLU A 317 7.70 13.15 -28.04
C GLU A 317 8.51 14.21 -28.84
N LYS A 318 8.96 15.31 -28.20
CA LYS A 318 9.76 16.36 -28.87
C LYS A 318 11.26 16.37 -28.55
N GLY A 319 11.75 15.37 -27.83
CA GLY A 319 13.14 15.31 -27.36
C GLY A 319 13.97 14.17 -27.94
N ASN A 320 13.97 13.93 -29.26
CA ASN A 320 15.05 13.15 -29.90
C ASN A 320 15.02 13.23 -31.43
N LYS A 321 15.67 14.25 -31.99
CA LYS A 321 16.28 14.21 -33.34
C LYS A 321 17.19 15.42 -33.58
N SER A 322 18.49 15.23 -33.34
CA SER A 322 19.64 15.90 -34.00
C SER A 322 20.90 15.22 -33.42
N GLY A 323 21.62 14.37 -34.18
CA GLY A 323 22.78 14.76 -34.99
C GLY A 323 24.06 14.55 -34.17
N SER A 324 24.78 13.43 -34.30
CA SER A 324 25.84 13.11 -35.29
C SER A 324 27.19 13.78 -34.98
N ASP A 325 28.19 12.91 -34.75
CA ASP A 325 29.65 13.04 -34.89
C ASP A 325 30.43 14.10 -34.08
N GLY A 326 31.46 13.62 -33.38
CA GLY A 326 32.49 14.49 -32.80
C GLY A 326 33.32 13.85 -31.69
N GLU A 327 34.29 13.03 -32.10
CA GLU A 327 35.68 13.10 -31.64
C GLU A 327 36.06 12.70 -30.19
N ILE A 328 37.10 11.88 -30.15
CA ILE A 328 37.80 11.29 -29.01
C ILE A 328 38.66 12.35 -28.33
N VAL A 329 38.54 12.53 -27.00
CA VAL A 329 39.67 12.97 -26.17
C VAL A 329 39.65 12.24 -24.83
N GLU A 330 40.71 11.47 -24.66
CA GLU A 330 41.21 10.81 -23.45
C GLU A 330 41.63 11.85 -22.41
N ALA A 331 41.16 11.75 -21.16
CA ALA A 331 41.68 12.56 -20.06
C ALA A 331 41.64 11.79 -18.72
N GLU A 332 42.81 11.23 -18.42
CA GLU A 332 43.50 11.26 -17.12
C GLU A 332 42.71 11.05 -15.82
N VAL A 333 42.90 9.86 -15.26
CA VAL A 333 42.63 9.52 -13.86
C VAL A 333 43.59 10.30 -12.97
N ARG A 334 43.07 11.14 -12.08
CA ARG A 334 43.82 11.67 -10.92
C ARG A 334 43.26 11.08 -9.63
N ASP A 335 44.13 10.32 -8.97
CA ASP A 335 44.02 9.90 -7.58
C ASP A 335 43.82 11.11 -6.66
N ILE A 336 42.83 11.03 -5.78
CA ILE A 336 42.69 11.92 -4.63
C ILE A 336 43.15 11.12 -3.42
N SER A 337 44.36 11.45 -2.96
CA SER A 337 44.96 10.95 -1.74
C SER A 337 44.22 11.46 -0.50
N GLU A 338 43.96 10.53 0.42
CA GLU A 338 43.65 10.78 1.83
C GLU A 338 44.81 11.54 2.48
N ASP A 339 44.57 12.76 2.95
CA ASP A 339 45.25 13.36 4.11
C ASP A 339 44.72 14.77 4.38
N ASN A 340 43.90 14.93 5.43
CA ASN A 340 43.82 16.10 6.34
C ASN A 340 42.47 16.16 7.08
N ILE A 341 42.29 15.34 8.12
CA ILE A 341 41.39 15.68 9.24
C ILE A 341 42.07 15.28 10.56
N ARG A 342 43.09 16.03 10.95
CA ARG A 342 43.59 16.09 12.33
C ARG A 342 44.05 17.51 12.63
N GLU A 343 43.10 18.43 12.79
CA GLU A 343 43.30 19.68 13.53
C GLU A 343 41.95 20.40 13.73
N LYS A 344 41.20 19.94 14.73
CA LYS A 344 40.21 20.77 15.47
C LYS A 344 39.71 20.02 16.70
N LYS A 345 40.64 19.82 17.64
CA LYS A 345 40.34 19.53 19.03
C LYS A 345 41.31 20.39 19.84
N ASP A 346 40.92 21.65 20.02
CA ASP A 346 41.34 22.55 21.09
C ASP A 346 40.79 23.92 20.77
N GLU A 347 39.50 24.11 21.04
CA GLU A 347 38.88 25.41 21.33
C GLU A 347 37.41 25.15 21.65
N LEU A 348 37.16 24.77 22.90
CA LEU A 348 35.96 25.04 23.68
C LEU A 348 36.29 24.62 25.12
N ARG A 349 36.94 25.57 25.81
CA ARG A 349 36.93 25.67 27.27
C ARG A 349 35.59 26.20 27.74
#